data_AF-A0A0K1PBX6-F1
#
_entry.id   AF-A0A0K1PBX6-F1
#
_cell.length_a   1.000
_cell.length_b   1.000
_cell.length_c   1.000
_cell.angle_alpha   90.00
_cell.angle_beta   90.00
_cell.angle_gamma   90.00
#
_symmetry.space_group_name_H-M   'P 1'
#
loop_
_entity.id
_entity.type
_entity.pdbx_description
1 polymer ?
#
loop_
_entity_poly.entity_id
_entity_poly.type
_entity_poly.pdbx_seq_one_letter_code
_entity_poly.pdbx_strand_id
1 'polypeptide(L)'
;MAHNRDALGASGGVSSLISAHRLERLAWKYRALVELRRRREDAVREGLQSFGPDEAAARKREFRRIARSFPGALRELDSLSAEVLERRAREVDEALERLCHGEAGCPDGSWIALAIDFHESVRECLATKRWLSARVPRGGGVSDDVVDAFLRRRERLCRLSTALEARSTQGPPPAGQSPATGLTGSSIDRAEVSAVLTEHWRPPGGRLLALVWTALEMRHGRPRADLEASLFGCADSAVPSLR
;
A
#
# COMPACT_ATOMS: atom_id res chain seq x y z
N MET A 1 25.50 2.75 14.54
CA MET A 1 24.93 1.40 14.78
C MET A 1 23.86 1.16 13.74
N ALA A 2 24.19 0.44 12.66
CA ALA A 2 23.20 0.01 11.68
C ALA A 2 22.46 -1.20 12.29
N HIS A 3 21.25 -0.99 12.80
CA HIS A 3 20.45 -2.06 13.38
C HIS A 3 19.98 -3.01 12.28
N ASN A 4 20.18 -4.29 12.52
CA ASN A 4 19.78 -5.44 11.73
C ASN A 4 18.24 -5.52 11.66
N ARG A 5 17.62 -4.69 10.82
CA ARG A 5 16.15 -4.63 10.58
C ARG A 5 15.66 -5.73 9.62
N ASP A 6 16.53 -6.65 9.25
CA ASP A 6 16.21 -7.74 8.34
C ASP A 6 15.34 -8.82 9.00
N ALA A 7 15.22 -8.87 10.33
CA ALA A 7 14.40 -9.87 11.01
C ALA A 7 12.87 -9.61 10.92
N LEU A 8 12.45 -8.40 10.56
CA LEU A 8 11.08 -8.11 10.11
C LEU A 8 10.95 -8.05 8.57
N GLY A 9 12.07 -8.15 7.84
CA GLY A 9 12.16 -8.03 6.38
C GLY A 9 12.67 -9.29 5.66
N ALA A 10 12.89 -10.41 6.36
CA ALA A 10 13.48 -11.64 5.83
C ALA A 10 12.54 -12.34 4.84
N SER A 11 12.54 -11.81 3.63
CA SER A 11 11.92 -12.33 2.42
C SER A 11 12.65 -11.70 1.21
N GLY A 12 13.99 -11.75 1.25
CA GLY A 12 14.92 -11.25 0.21
C GLY A 12 14.90 -12.01 -1.12
N GLY A 13 13.76 -12.61 -1.46
CA GLY A 13 13.46 -13.24 -2.75
C GLY A 13 11.97 -13.20 -3.09
N VAL A 14 11.19 -12.45 -2.32
CA VAL A 14 9.76 -12.24 -2.56
C VAL A 14 9.63 -10.97 -3.38
N SER A 15 10.12 -11.02 -4.62
CA SER A 15 9.40 -10.34 -5.68
C SER A 15 8.05 -11.04 -5.76
N SER A 16 7.17 -10.64 -4.84
CA SER A 16 5.89 -11.24 -4.54
C SER A 16 5.16 -11.30 -5.87
N LEU A 17 4.84 -12.51 -6.32
CA LEU A 17 3.85 -12.69 -7.39
C LEU A 17 2.71 -11.72 -7.09
N ILE A 18 2.59 -10.68 -7.91
CA ILE A 18 1.52 -9.72 -7.72
C ILE A 18 0.26 -10.50 -8.04
N SER A 19 -0.58 -10.70 -7.02
CA SER A 19 -1.81 -11.44 -7.20
C SER A 19 -2.73 -10.67 -8.14
N ALA A 20 -3.53 -11.39 -8.93
CA ALA A 20 -4.57 -10.80 -9.78
C ALA A 20 -5.45 -9.85 -8.96
N HIS A 21 -5.78 -10.22 -7.73
CA HIS A 21 -6.55 -9.39 -6.81
C HIS A 21 -5.89 -8.02 -6.50
N ARG A 22 -4.55 -7.97 -6.33
CA ARG A 22 -3.84 -6.71 -6.10
C ARG A 22 -3.89 -5.81 -7.34
N LEU A 23 -3.70 -6.39 -8.53
CA LEU A 23 -3.80 -5.67 -9.81
C LEU A 23 -5.23 -5.19 -10.08
N GLU A 24 -6.25 -6.02 -9.88
CA GLU A 24 -7.67 -5.64 -10.01
C GLU A 24 -8.02 -4.43 -9.15
N ARG A 25 -7.58 -4.44 -7.89
CA ARG A 25 -7.82 -3.31 -6.98
C ARG A 25 -7.08 -2.06 -7.47
N LEU A 26 -5.86 -2.20 -7.99
CA LEU A 26 -5.09 -1.08 -8.53
C LEU A 26 -5.71 -0.53 -9.83
N ALA A 27 -6.20 -1.40 -10.72
CA ALA A 27 -6.93 -1.04 -11.94
C ALA A 27 -8.18 -0.24 -11.60
N TRP A 28 -8.99 -0.75 -10.66
CA TRP A 28 -10.17 -0.04 -10.15
C TRP A 28 -9.82 1.37 -9.64
N LYS A 29 -8.74 1.50 -8.85
CA LYS A 29 -8.26 2.80 -8.37
C LYS A 29 -7.95 3.74 -9.54
N TYR A 30 -7.12 3.33 -10.49
CA TYR A 30 -6.70 4.23 -11.58
C TYR A 30 -7.85 4.60 -12.51
N ARG A 31 -8.75 3.68 -12.84
CA ARG A 31 -9.97 4.00 -13.60
C ARG A 31 -10.82 5.06 -12.90
N ALA A 32 -11.00 4.95 -11.58
CA ALA A 32 -11.74 5.95 -10.80
C ALA A 32 -11.01 7.30 -10.74
N LEU A 33 -9.67 7.31 -10.61
CA LEU A 33 -8.88 8.55 -10.64
C LEU A 33 -8.96 9.24 -12.01
N VAL A 34 -8.90 8.48 -13.12
CA VAL A 34 -9.08 8.99 -14.48
C VAL A 34 -10.41 9.73 -14.62
N GLU A 35 -11.50 9.08 -14.22
CA GLU A 35 -12.84 9.67 -14.30
C GLU A 35 -12.93 10.97 -13.50
N LEU A 36 -12.45 10.98 -12.25
CA LEU A 36 -12.48 12.15 -11.38
C LEU A 36 -11.62 13.29 -11.90
N ARG A 37 -10.49 12.98 -12.56
CA ARG A 37 -9.57 13.97 -13.12
C ARG A 37 -10.09 14.55 -14.42
N ARG A 38 -10.55 13.72 -15.37
CA ARG A 38 -11.17 14.16 -16.64
C ARG A 38 -12.29 15.15 -16.38
N ARG A 39 -13.26 14.80 -15.54
CA ARG A 39 -14.38 15.70 -15.18
C ARG A 39 -13.92 17.03 -14.60
N ARG A 40 -12.81 17.06 -13.85
CA ARG A 40 -12.23 18.31 -13.32
C ARG A 40 -11.60 19.13 -14.43
N GLU A 41 -10.79 18.51 -15.28
CA GLU A 41 -10.13 19.20 -16.38
C GLU A 41 -11.12 19.71 -17.42
N ASP A 42 -12.19 18.97 -17.70
CA ASP A 42 -13.29 19.39 -18.57
C ASP A 42 -14.04 20.59 -17.99
N ALA A 43 -14.41 20.53 -16.70
CA ALA A 43 -15.04 21.65 -16.01
C ALA A 43 -14.16 22.92 -16.04
N VAL A 44 -12.85 22.79 -15.80
CA VAL A 44 -11.89 23.91 -15.92
C VAL A 44 -11.90 24.47 -17.34
N ARG A 45 -11.89 23.61 -18.36
CA ARG A 45 -11.88 24.02 -19.78
C ARG A 45 -13.16 24.77 -20.16
N GLU A 46 -14.29 24.41 -19.56
CA GLU A 46 -15.58 25.10 -19.69
C GLU A 46 -15.68 26.38 -18.84
N GLY A 47 -14.63 26.73 -18.09
CA GLY A 47 -14.58 27.93 -17.25
C GLY A 47 -15.24 27.78 -15.87
N LEU A 48 -15.68 26.57 -15.51
CA LEU A 48 -16.24 26.30 -14.18
C LEU A 48 -15.16 26.41 -13.11
N GLN A 49 -15.39 27.28 -12.12
CA GLN A 49 -14.50 27.46 -10.97
C GLN A 49 -14.79 26.46 -9.85
N SER A 50 -16.03 25.95 -9.77
CA SER A 50 -16.48 25.04 -8.71
C SER A 50 -17.57 24.10 -9.21
N PHE A 51 -17.65 22.89 -8.64
CA PHE A 51 -18.75 21.96 -8.89
C PHE A 51 -20.00 22.36 -8.10
N GLY A 52 -21.18 22.08 -8.66
CA GLY A 52 -22.44 22.17 -7.92
C GLY A 52 -22.49 21.21 -6.72
N PRO A 53 -23.42 21.43 -5.76
CA PRO A 53 -23.45 20.70 -4.50
C PRO A 53 -23.57 19.18 -4.65
N ASP A 54 -24.36 18.71 -5.63
CA ASP A 54 -24.58 17.28 -5.86
C ASP A 54 -23.33 16.58 -6.40
N GLU A 55 -22.66 17.18 -7.39
CA GLU A 55 -21.40 16.66 -7.94
C GLU A 55 -20.29 16.72 -6.89
N ALA A 56 -20.19 17.81 -6.12
CA ALA A 56 -19.24 17.91 -5.02
C ALA A 56 -19.46 16.79 -3.96
N ALA A 57 -20.71 16.49 -3.63
CA ALA A 57 -21.05 15.39 -2.73
C ALA A 57 -20.71 14.02 -3.33
N ALA A 58 -20.97 13.79 -4.62
CA ALA A 58 -20.62 12.56 -5.33
C ALA A 58 -19.10 12.34 -5.35
N ARG A 59 -18.32 13.35 -5.74
CA ARG A 59 -16.84 13.32 -5.72
C ARG A 59 -16.31 13.03 -4.31
N LYS A 60 -16.87 13.67 -3.29
CA LYS A 60 -16.48 13.44 -1.88
C LYS A 60 -16.73 11.99 -1.44
N ARG A 61 -17.84 11.36 -1.87
CA ARG A 61 -18.10 9.93 -1.60
C ARG A 61 -17.06 9.06 -2.28
N GLU A 62 -16.73 9.36 -3.54
CA GLU A 62 -15.75 8.59 -4.31
C GLU A 62 -14.33 8.71 -3.75
N PHE A 63 -13.88 9.93 -3.41
CA PHE A 63 -12.59 10.13 -2.75
C PHE A 63 -12.46 9.34 -1.45
N ARG A 64 -13.52 9.30 -0.64
CA ARG A 64 -13.52 8.49 0.59
C ARG A 64 -13.46 7.00 0.28
N ARG A 65 -14.13 6.53 -0.77
CA ARG A 65 -14.09 5.12 -1.20
C ARG A 65 -12.68 4.73 -1.63
N ILE A 66 -12.03 5.54 -2.47
CA ILE A 66 -10.66 5.33 -2.92
C ILE A 66 -9.67 5.40 -1.74
N ALA A 67 -9.73 6.44 -0.91
CA ALA A 67 -8.78 6.66 0.18
C ALA A 67 -8.82 5.56 1.27
N ARG A 68 -9.94 4.86 1.44
CA ARG A 68 -10.01 3.68 2.34
C ARG A 68 -9.17 2.52 1.82
N SER A 69 -9.13 2.34 0.50
CA SER A 69 -8.41 1.25 -0.17
C SER A 69 -6.97 1.62 -0.51
N PHE A 70 -6.71 2.90 -0.79
CA PHE A 70 -5.45 3.45 -1.29
C PHE A 70 -5.15 4.80 -0.61
N PRO A 71 -4.66 4.79 0.64
CA PRO A 71 -4.31 6.01 1.34
C PRO A 71 -3.21 6.77 0.58
N GLY A 72 -3.46 8.03 0.28
CA GLY A 72 -2.52 8.85 -0.50
C GLY A 72 -2.84 8.94 -2.00
N ALA A 73 -3.84 8.21 -2.51
CA ALA A 73 -4.27 8.32 -3.91
C ALA A 73 -4.71 9.74 -4.31
N LEU A 74 -5.16 10.56 -3.35
CA LEU A 74 -5.51 11.95 -3.62
C LEU A 74 -4.30 12.79 -4.03
N ARG A 75 -3.09 12.48 -3.52
CA ARG A 75 -1.86 13.16 -3.95
C ARG A 75 -1.59 12.91 -5.43
N GLU A 76 -1.85 11.69 -5.92
CA GLU A 76 -1.71 11.37 -7.35
C GLU A 76 -2.72 12.16 -8.19
N LEU A 77 -3.96 12.30 -7.73
CA LEU A 77 -4.98 13.09 -8.43
C LEU A 77 -4.63 14.58 -8.52
N ASP A 78 -3.96 15.11 -7.50
CA ASP A 78 -3.54 16.51 -7.46
C ASP A 78 -2.31 16.77 -8.35
N SER A 79 -1.39 15.80 -8.41
CA SER A 79 -0.11 15.94 -9.14
C SER A 79 -0.15 15.51 -10.61
N LEU A 80 -1.06 14.61 -11.00
CA LEU A 80 -1.08 14.02 -12.35
C LEU A 80 -2.24 14.54 -13.20
N SER A 81 -2.00 14.71 -14.50
CA SER A 81 -3.04 15.01 -15.49
C SER A 81 -3.94 13.80 -15.76
N ALA A 82 -5.11 14.02 -16.37
CA ALA A 82 -5.98 12.93 -16.79
C ALA A 82 -5.27 11.96 -17.74
N GLU A 83 -4.53 12.50 -18.72
CA GLU A 83 -3.75 11.73 -19.70
C GLU A 83 -2.73 10.79 -19.04
N VAL A 84 -1.98 11.27 -18.04
CA VAL A 84 -1.00 10.43 -17.33
C VAL A 84 -1.69 9.34 -16.53
N LEU A 85 -2.82 9.65 -15.87
CA LEU A 85 -3.61 8.66 -15.15
C LEU A 85 -4.21 7.60 -16.09
N GLU A 86 -4.62 7.99 -17.30
CA GLU A 86 -5.13 7.06 -18.32
C GLU A 86 -4.07 6.10 -18.82
N ARG A 87 -2.86 6.62 -19.11
CA ARG A 87 -1.73 5.78 -19.47
C ARG A 87 -1.46 4.75 -18.37
N ARG A 88 -1.42 5.18 -17.10
CA ARG A 88 -1.26 4.27 -15.96
C ARG A 88 -2.39 3.26 -15.83
N ALA A 89 -3.64 3.67 -16.06
CA ALA A 89 -4.77 2.74 -16.04
C ALA A 89 -4.61 1.65 -17.10
N ARG A 90 -4.23 2.00 -18.33
CA ARG A 90 -3.94 1.04 -19.41
C ARG A 90 -2.81 0.08 -19.05
N GLU A 91 -1.69 0.60 -18.55
CA GLU A 91 -0.53 -0.21 -18.16
C GLU A 91 -0.88 -1.24 -17.05
N VAL A 92 -1.78 -0.89 -16.12
CA VAL A 92 -2.25 -1.82 -15.08
C VAL A 92 -3.23 -2.84 -15.65
N ASP A 93 -4.11 -2.42 -16.56
CA ASP A 93 -5.05 -3.32 -17.24
C ASP A 93 -4.31 -4.35 -18.11
N GLU A 94 -3.30 -3.91 -18.87
CA GLU A 94 -2.41 -4.80 -19.64
C GLU A 94 -1.65 -5.78 -18.74
N ALA A 95 -1.16 -5.33 -17.58
CA ALA A 95 -0.49 -6.20 -16.62
C ALA A 95 -1.45 -7.26 -16.02
N LEU A 96 -2.71 -6.88 -15.79
CA LEU A 96 -3.74 -7.79 -15.33
C LEU A 96 -4.11 -8.80 -16.42
N GLU A 97 -4.26 -8.36 -17.67
CA GLU A 97 -4.54 -9.24 -18.82
C GLU A 97 -3.42 -10.26 -19.02
N ARG A 98 -2.15 -9.85 -19.01
CA ARG A 98 -1.00 -10.77 -19.08
C ARG A 98 -1.06 -11.84 -17.99
N LEU A 99 -1.32 -11.43 -16.74
CA LEU A 99 -1.45 -12.36 -15.62
C LEU A 99 -2.60 -13.37 -15.80
N CYS A 100 -3.74 -12.92 -16.33
CA CYS A 100 -4.88 -13.79 -16.66
C CYS A 100 -4.55 -14.81 -17.76
N HIS A 101 -3.64 -14.49 -18.67
CA HIS A 101 -3.14 -15.41 -19.70
C HIS A 101 -1.99 -16.32 -19.20
N GLY A 102 -1.65 -16.25 -17.91
CA GLY A 102 -0.57 -17.06 -17.31
C GLY A 102 0.84 -16.50 -17.54
N GLU A 103 0.95 -15.27 -18.04
CA GLU A 103 2.24 -14.59 -18.19
C GLU A 103 2.64 -13.89 -16.88
N ALA A 104 3.90 -13.48 -16.78
CA ALA A 104 4.34 -12.65 -15.66
C ALA A 104 3.60 -11.30 -15.68
N GLY A 105 2.92 -10.96 -14.57
CA GLY A 105 2.05 -9.77 -14.51
C GLY A 105 2.79 -8.47 -14.80
N CYS A 106 3.81 -8.15 -14.00
CA CYS A 106 4.63 -6.94 -14.18
C CYS A 106 6.13 -7.22 -13.98
N PRO A 107 7.01 -6.49 -14.69
CA PRO A 107 8.44 -6.54 -14.42
C PRO A 107 8.79 -6.08 -13.00
N ASP A 108 9.83 -6.68 -12.43
CA ASP A 108 10.46 -6.21 -11.20
C ASP A 108 10.90 -4.76 -11.33
N GLY A 109 10.71 -3.97 -10.27
CA GLY A 109 11.05 -2.54 -10.28
C GLY A 109 10.10 -1.65 -11.10
N SER A 110 9.04 -2.21 -11.70
CA SER A 110 8.00 -1.42 -12.35
C SER A 110 7.30 -0.48 -11.35
N TRP A 111 6.78 0.65 -11.85
CA TRP A 111 6.03 1.58 -11.00
C TRP A 111 4.75 0.95 -10.43
N ILE A 112 4.20 -0.09 -11.08
CA ILE A 112 3.02 -0.84 -10.62
C ILE A 112 3.32 -1.56 -9.30
N ALA A 113 4.43 -2.32 -9.26
CA ALA A 113 4.89 -3.00 -8.05
C ALA A 113 5.12 -1.98 -6.92
N LEU A 114 5.85 -0.89 -7.23
CA LEU A 114 6.11 0.21 -6.30
C LEU A 114 4.81 0.85 -5.78
N ALA A 115 3.80 1.05 -6.63
CA ALA A 115 2.52 1.64 -6.22
C ALA A 115 1.75 0.72 -5.28
N ILE A 116 1.74 -0.58 -5.53
CA ILE A 116 1.14 -1.57 -4.62
C ILE A 116 1.86 -1.53 -3.28
N ASP A 117 3.18 -1.63 -3.28
CA ASP A 117 4.02 -1.62 -2.10
C ASP A 117 3.84 -0.34 -1.26
N PHE A 118 3.78 0.82 -1.91
CA PHE A 118 3.52 2.09 -1.26
C PHE A 118 2.17 2.08 -0.54
N HIS A 119 1.08 1.75 -1.24
CA HIS A 119 -0.26 1.80 -0.68
C HIS A 119 -0.46 0.76 0.43
N GLU A 120 0.15 -0.42 0.31
CA GLU A 120 0.14 -1.43 1.36
C GLU A 120 0.92 -0.98 2.60
N SER A 121 2.11 -0.43 2.42
CA SER A 121 2.95 0.07 3.52
C SER A 121 2.28 1.21 4.28
N VAL A 122 1.60 2.14 3.58
CA VAL A 122 0.83 3.21 4.24
C VAL A 122 -0.34 2.63 5.03
N ARG A 123 -1.09 1.67 4.46
CA ARG A 123 -2.21 1.02 5.16
C ARG A 123 -1.76 0.29 6.42
N GLU A 124 -0.64 -0.42 6.34
CA GLU A 124 -0.05 -1.11 7.47
C GLU A 124 0.34 -0.12 8.57
N CYS A 125 1.09 0.94 8.23
CA CYS A 125 1.48 1.98 9.17
C CYS A 125 0.27 2.62 9.87
N LEU A 126 -0.79 2.93 9.12
CA LEU A 126 -2.03 3.49 9.66
C LEU A 126 -2.78 2.50 10.56
N ALA A 127 -2.85 1.23 10.18
CA ALA A 127 -3.48 0.19 10.97
C ALA A 127 -2.74 -0.04 12.30
N THR A 128 -1.41 -0.08 12.27
CA THR A 128 -0.55 -0.18 13.45
C THR A 128 -0.72 1.04 14.35
N LYS A 129 -0.65 2.26 13.80
CA LYS A 129 -0.85 3.49 14.58
C LYS A 129 -2.24 3.55 15.23
N ARG A 130 -3.30 3.17 14.50
CA ARG A 130 -4.67 3.11 15.06
C ARG A 130 -4.77 2.09 16.19
N TRP A 131 -4.13 0.93 16.03
CA TRP A 131 -4.12 -0.11 17.06
C TRP A 131 -3.37 0.33 18.32
N LEU A 132 -2.22 0.99 18.15
CA LEU A 132 -1.43 1.58 19.24
C LEU A 132 -2.20 2.69 19.95
N SER A 133 -2.86 3.57 19.21
CA SER A 133 -3.65 4.69 19.77
C SER A 133 -4.80 4.23 20.67
N ALA A 134 -5.27 2.99 20.50
CA ALA A 134 -6.31 2.40 21.34
C ALA A 134 -5.77 1.71 22.60
N ARG A 135 -4.44 1.60 22.76
CA ARG A 135 -3.78 0.80 23.81
C ARG A 135 -2.73 1.57 24.59
N VAL A 136 -2.07 2.52 23.96
CA VAL A 136 -1.05 3.35 24.58
C VAL A 136 -1.71 4.68 24.99
N PRO A 137 -1.72 5.01 26.29
CA PRO A 137 -2.22 6.31 26.76
C PRO A 137 -1.49 7.47 26.08
N ARG A 138 -2.16 8.62 25.94
CA ARG A 138 -1.51 9.84 25.45
C ARG A 138 -0.31 10.18 26.35
N GLY A 139 0.86 10.39 25.74
CA GLY A 139 2.12 10.62 26.47
C GLY A 139 2.82 9.35 26.97
N GLY A 140 2.17 8.19 26.94
CA GLY A 140 2.76 6.91 27.32
C GLY A 140 3.78 6.37 26.32
N GLY A 141 4.48 5.31 26.74
CA GLY A 141 5.38 4.50 25.91
C GLY A 141 4.76 3.14 25.56
N VAL A 142 5.39 2.42 24.63
CA VAL A 142 5.02 1.04 24.30
C VAL A 142 5.53 0.14 25.42
N SER A 143 4.62 -0.43 26.22
CA SER A 143 4.97 -1.37 27.28
C SER A 143 5.13 -2.79 26.75
N ASP A 144 5.73 -3.66 27.56
CA ASP A 144 5.85 -5.09 27.29
C ASP A 144 4.52 -5.78 26.98
N ASP A 145 3.46 -5.47 27.73
CA ASP A 145 2.12 -6.02 27.48
C ASP A 145 1.59 -5.65 26.09
N VAL A 146 1.92 -4.45 25.61
CA VAL A 146 1.55 -4.00 24.26
C VAL A 146 2.34 -4.79 23.22
N VAL A 147 3.63 -5.02 23.42
CA VAL A 147 4.44 -5.85 22.52
C VAL A 147 3.88 -7.26 22.42
N ASP A 148 3.56 -7.89 23.55
CA ASP A 148 2.96 -9.22 23.60
C ASP A 148 1.60 -9.28 22.90
N ALA A 149 0.75 -8.28 23.14
CA ALA A 149 -0.55 -8.19 22.47
C ALA A 149 -0.41 -8.02 20.95
N PHE A 150 0.62 -7.30 20.49
CA PHE A 150 0.91 -7.13 19.08
C PHE A 150 1.38 -8.45 18.45
N LEU A 151 2.32 -9.15 19.09
CA LEU A 151 2.84 -10.45 18.63
C LEU A 151 1.72 -11.48 18.48
N ARG A 152 0.87 -11.63 19.51
CA ARG A 152 -0.32 -12.52 19.45
C ARG A 152 -1.26 -12.16 18.30
N ARG A 153 -1.49 -10.86 18.07
CA ARG A 153 -2.32 -10.40 16.95
C ARG A 153 -1.69 -10.78 15.62
N ARG A 154 -0.39 -10.60 15.45
CA ARG A 154 0.33 -10.90 14.20
C ARG A 154 0.30 -12.39 13.91
N GLU A 155 0.54 -13.24 14.91
CA GLU A 155 0.46 -14.69 14.79
C GLU A 155 -0.95 -15.13 14.33
N ARG A 156 -2.00 -14.55 14.92
CA ARG A 156 -3.39 -14.81 14.49
C ARG A 156 -3.63 -14.39 13.03
N LEU A 157 -3.13 -13.23 12.61
CA LEU A 157 -3.29 -12.76 11.22
C LEU A 157 -2.53 -13.67 10.23
N CYS A 158 -1.32 -14.10 10.58
CA CYS A 158 -0.54 -15.04 9.78
C CYS A 158 -1.31 -16.35 9.58
N ARG A 159 -1.85 -16.94 10.66
CA ARG A 159 -2.70 -18.15 10.59
C ARG A 159 -3.92 -17.97 9.68
N LEU A 160 -4.59 -16.81 9.75
CA LEU A 160 -5.73 -16.51 8.89
C LEU A 160 -5.33 -16.35 7.42
N SER A 161 -4.19 -15.72 7.14
CA SER A 161 -3.66 -15.58 5.76
C SER A 161 -3.37 -16.96 5.17
N THR A 162 -2.61 -17.80 5.87
CA THR A 162 -2.30 -19.16 5.43
C THR A 162 -3.57 -19.99 5.19
N ALA A 163 -4.58 -19.87 6.06
CA ALA A 163 -5.85 -20.57 5.88
C ALA A 163 -6.69 -20.04 4.70
N LEU A 164 -6.58 -18.76 4.35
CA LEU A 164 -7.22 -18.19 3.16
C LEU A 164 -6.50 -18.62 1.88
N GLU A 165 -5.17 -18.54 1.86
CA GLU A 165 -4.34 -18.99 0.74
C GLU A 165 -4.59 -20.48 0.43
N ALA A 166 -4.59 -21.34 1.45
CA ALA A 166 -4.90 -22.77 1.29
C ALA A 166 -6.28 -23.01 0.64
N ARG A 167 -7.27 -22.15 0.92
CA ARG A 167 -8.61 -22.22 0.29
C ARG A 167 -8.61 -21.69 -1.15
N SER A 168 -7.79 -20.71 -1.47
CA SER A 168 -7.69 -20.15 -2.82
C SER A 168 -6.91 -21.05 -3.78
N THR A 169 -5.94 -21.85 -3.28
CA THR A 169 -5.11 -22.73 -4.12
C THR A 169 -5.67 -24.14 -4.29
N GLN A 170 -6.67 -24.54 -3.52
CA GLN A 170 -7.21 -25.91 -3.56
C GLN A 170 -8.41 -26.03 -4.51
N GLY A 171 -8.15 -26.58 -5.69
CA GLY A 171 -8.96 -27.72 -6.15
C GLY A 171 -8.82 -28.90 -5.16
N PRO A 172 -9.70 -29.91 -5.20
CA PRO A 172 -9.70 -31.00 -4.21
C PRO A 172 -8.29 -31.60 -4.05
N PRO A 173 -7.78 -31.73 -2.80
CA PRO A 173 -6.43 -32.20 -2.57
C PRO A 173 -6.26 -33.60 -3.17
N PRO A 174 -5.14 -33.90 -3.86
CA PRO A 174 -4.84 -35.27 -4.27
C PRO A 174 -4.76 -36.14 -3.01
N ALA A 175 -5.53 -37.22 -2.99
CA ALA A 175 -5.60 -38.12 -1.84
C ALA A 175 -4.20 -38.61 -1.45
N GLY A 176 -3.77 -38.34 -0.21
CA GLY A 176 -2.59 -38.98 0.39
C GLY A 176 -1.43 -38.07 0.84
N GLN A 177 -1.49 -36.75 0.69
CA GLN A 177 -0.41 -35.87 1.19
C GLN A 177 -0.75 -35.27 2.57
N SER A 178 0.04 -35.64 3.58
CA SER A 178 0.00 -34.99 4.90
C SER A 178 0.73 -33.64 4.86
N PRO A 179 0.20 -32.59 5.51
CA PRO A 179 0.82 -31.27 5.51
C PRO A 179 2.16 -31.30 6.27
N ALA A 180 3.24 -30.90 5.61
CA ALA A 180 4.56 -30.79 6.20
C ALA A 180 4.60 -29.68 7.26
N THR A 181 4.88 -30.04 8.52
CA THR A 181 4.91 -29.16 9.70
C THR A 181 6.19 -28.32 9.83
N GLY A 182 6.90 -28.06 8.72
CA GLY A 182 8.32 -27.69 8.71
C GLY A 182 8.67 -26.20 8.72
N LEU A 183 7.83 -25.28 9.24
CA LEU A 183 8.23 -23.88 9.40
C LEU A 183 8.91 -23.68 10.76
N THR A 184 10.23 -23.85 10.78
CA THR A 184 11.10 -23.48 11.90
C THR A 184 11.01 -21.97 12.13
N GLY A 185 10.31 -21.60 13.21
CA GLY A 185 10.05 -20.21 13.56
C GLY A 185 11.34 -19.47 13.83
N SER A 186 11.68 -18.50 12.97
CA SER A 186 12.61 -17.43 13.31
C SER A 186 12.11 -16.79 14.61
N SER A 187 12.88 -16.91 15.68
CA SER A 187 12.56 -16.29 16.97
C SER A 187 12.58 -14.78 16.78
N ILE A 188 11.39 -14.18 16.72
CA ILE A 188 11.25 -12.74 16.55
C ILE A 188 11.74 -12.07 17.82
N ASP A 189 12.77 -11.24 17.72
CA ASP A 189 13.30 -10.50 18.85
C ASP A 189 12.25 -9.50 19.37
N ARG A 190 11.86 -9.68 20.62
CA ARG A 190 10.91 -8.82 21.33
C ARG A 190 11.40 -7.37 21.37
N ALA A 191 12.70 -7.16 21.57
CA ALA A 191 13.29 -5.84 21.65
C ALA A 191 13.17 -5.09 20.30
N GLU A 192 13.39 -5.79 19.20
CA GLU A 192 13.21 -5.25 17.84
C GLU A 192 11.75 -4.85 17.58
N VAL A 193 10.80 -5.71 17.96
CA VAL A 193 9.36 -5.39 17.81
C VAL A 193 8.98 -4.18 18.65
N SER A 194 9.49 -4.08 19.88
CA SER A 194 9.27 -2.91 20.75
C SER A 194 9.79 -1.62 20.10
N ALA A 195 10.98 -1.65 19.49
CA ALA A 195 11.56 -0.51 18.79
C ALA A 195 10.69 -0.08 17.60
N VAL A 196 10.25 -1.01 16.76
CA VAL A 196 9.39 -0.72 15.60
C VAL A 196 8.04 -0.15 16.02
N LEU A 197 7.41 -0.71 17.06
CA LEU A 197 6.15 -0.17 17.59
C LEU A 197 6.33 1.24 18.17
N THR A 198 7.46 1.49 18.83
CA THR A 198 7.78 2.82 19.35
C THR A 198 7.93 3.83 18.23
N GLU A 199 8.58 3.47 17.12
CA GLU A 199 8.67 4.33 15.93
C GLU A 199 7.29 4.57 15.30
N HIS A 200 6.40 3.57 15.25
CA HIS A 200 5.03 3.79 14.76
C HIS A 200 4.20 4.69 15.69
N TRP A 201 4.45 4.60 17.01
CA TRP A 201 3.79 5.43 18.01
C TRP A 201 4.28 6.89 17.96
N ARG A 202 5.60 7.07 17.84
CA ARG A 202 6.28 8.36 17.79
C ARG A 202 7.16 8.43 16.53
N PRO A 203 6.53 8.55 15.33
CA PRO A 203 7.27 8.54 14.10
C PRO A 203 8.23 9.74 14.01
N PRO A 204 9.41 9.58 13.38
CA PRO A 204 10.33 10.68 13.13
C PRO A 204 9.62 11.87 12.47
N GLY A 205 9.78 13.07 13.04
CA GLY A 205 9.10 14.28 12.56
C GLY A 205 7.56 14.24 12.69
N GLY A 206 7.00 13.33 13.48
CA GLY A 206 5.56 13.18 13.71
C GLY A 206 4.77 12.57 12.55
N ARG A 207 5.43 12.10 11.48
CA ARG A 207 4.78 11.62 10.25
C ARG A 207 5.15 10.18 9.91
N LEU A 208 4.14 9.31 9.80
CA LEU A 208 4.31 7.90 9.41
C LEU A 208 4.94 7.73 8.01
N LEU A 209 4.75 8.71 7.13
CA LEU A 209 5.22 8.63 5.75
C LEU A 209 6.75 8.50 5.67
N ALA A 210 7.50 8.99 6.66
CA ALA A 210 8.95 8.78 6.72
C ALA A 210 9.31 7.29 6.83
N LEU A 211 8.59 6.53 7.67
CA LEU A 211 8.80 5.09 7.85
C LEU A 211 8.45 4.33 6.55
N VAL A 212 7.37 4.73 5.88
CA VAL A 212 6.97 4.16 4.59
C VAL A 212 8.08 4.35 3.56
N TRP A 213 8.62 5.55 3.43
CA TRP A 213 9.70 5.79 2.46
C TRP A 213 10.95 5.00 2.77
N THR A 214 11.39 4.97 4.03
CA THR A 214 12.55 4.15 4.42
C THR A 214 12.35 2.68 4.07
N ALA A 215 11.15 2.13 4.30
CA ALA A 215 10.84 0.75 3.92
C ALA A 215 10.89 0.51 2.41
N LEU A 216 10.39 1.46 1.61
CA LEU A 216 10.41 1.37 0.15
C LEU A 216 11.82 1.54 -0.44
N GLU A 217 12.63 2.46 0.10
CA GLU A 217 14.03 2.64 -0.30
C GLU A 217 14.82 1.34 -0.11
N MET A 218 14.66 0.69 1.06
CA MET A 218 15.28 -0.62 1.32
C MET A 218 14.76 -1.70 0.37
N ARG A 219 13.44 -1.76 0.14
CA ARG A 219 12.82 -2.79 -0.72
C ARG A 219 13.21 -2.68 -2.18
N HIS A 220 13.28 -1.47 -2.71
CA HIS A 220 13.51 -1.23 -4.13
C HIS A 220 14.95 -0.83 -4.47
N GLY A 221 15.81 -0.62 -3.47
CA GLY A 221 17.19 -0.20 -3.67
C GLY A 221 17.33 1.15 -4.39
N ARG A 222 16.34 2.03 -4.27
CA ARG A 222 16.27 3.32 -4.97
C ARG A 222 16.09 4.47 -3.98
N PRO A 223 16.71 5.64 -4.21
CA PRO A 223 16.49 6.82 -3.40
C PRO A 223 15.02 7.26 -3.39
N ARG A 224 14.56 7.82 -2.27
CA ARG A 224 13.20 8.35 -2.12
C ARG A 224 12.78 9.30 -3.23
N ALA A 225 13.68 10.17 -3.70
CA ALA A 225 13.37 11.12 -4.77
C ALA A 225 12.93 10.41 -6.06
N ASP A 226 13.61 9.33 -6.44
CA ASP A 226 13.30 8.55 -7.64
C ASP A 226 12.00 7.77 -7.47
N LEU A 227 11.77 7.23 -6.27
CA LEU A 227 10.52 6.53 -5.93
C LEU A 227 9.32 7.49 -5.95
N GLU A 228 9.46 8.69 -5.36
CA GLU A 228 8.43 9.73 -5.39
C GLU A 228 8.16 10.21 -6.81
N ALA A 229 9.19 10.45 -7.63
CA ALA A 229 9.04 10.83 -9.02
C ALA A 229 8.30 9.75 -9.83
N SER A 230 8.60 8.47 -9.56
CA SER A 230 7.94 7.33 -10.20
C SER A 230 6.46 7.24 -9.81
N LEU A 231 6.10 7.56 -8.56
CA LEU A 231 4.73 7.47 -8.04
C LEU A 231 3.87 8.70 -8.33
N PHE A 232 4.42 9.91 -8.22
CA PHE A 232 3.65 11.16 -8.27
C PHE A 232 4.03 12.07 -9.44
N GLY A 233 4.95 11.65 -10.31
CA GLY A 233 5.50 12.48 -11.38
C GLY A 233 6.59 13.43 -10.87
N CYS A 234 7.25 14.14 -11.79
CA CYS A 234 8.16 15.22 -11.42
C CYS A 234 7.35 16.47 -11.03
N ALA A 235 7.80 17.23 -10.03
CA ALA A 235 7.08 18.39 -9.53
C ALA A 235 6.87 19.49 -10.59
N ASP A 236 7.67 19.50 -11.65
CA ASP A 236 7.68 20.55 -12.67
C ASP A 236 6.47 20.52 -13.63
N SER A 237 5.60 19.50 -13.57
CA SER A 237 4.44 19.35 -14.48
C SER A 237 3.07 19.68 -13.85
N ALA A 238 3.02 20.42 -12.74
CA ALA A 238 1.76 20.65 -12.01
C ALA A 238 0.76 21.54 -12.78
N VAL A 239 -0.47 21.04 -12.98
CA VAL A 239 -1.61 21.79 -13.54
C VAL A 239 -2.20 22.72 -12.46
N PRO A 240 -2.67 23.94 -12.80
CA PRO A 240 -3.28 24.86 -11.84
C PRO A 240 -4.44 24.22 -11.03
N SER A 241 -4.46 24.41 -9.71
CA SER A 241 -5.50 23.86 -8.83
C SER A 241 -6.72 24.79 -8.75
N LEU A 242 -7.92 24.28 -9.06
CA LEU A 242 -9.20 24.90 -8.67
C LEU A 242 -9.38 24.87 -7.15
N ARG A 243 -9.86 25.97 -6.57
CA ARG A 243 -10.18 26.13 -5.13
C ARG A 243 -11.56 25.61 -4.79
#